data_AF-W6Y2L9-F1
#
_entry.id   AF-W6Y2L9-F1
#
_cell.length_a   1.000
_cell.length_b   1.000
_cell.length_c   1.000
_cell.angle_alpha   90.00
_cell.angle_beta   90.00
_cell.angle_gamma   90.00
#
_symmetry.space_group_name_H-M   'P 1'
#
loop_
_entity.id
_entity.type
_entity.pdbx_description
1 polymer ?
#
loop_
_entity_poly.entity_id
_entity_poly.type
_entity_poly.pdbx_seq_one_letter_code
_entity_poly.pdbx_strand_id
1 'polypeptide(L)'
;RRYNEDGYLFLKHLLPRADVLRARESYFRMLAPSGVLKPSTPPVLGQFDTSKPSSSYPGIGAGATPNNGKPGADGTASLFVDLALQAHYAEWYKEEFCKHPVLRDFVAELTGWGADTLSVKRSLLRNNTPGNKAIGVHYDQIFLRKGEDTSVTAWVPMGDIGLTGGGLIYLENGHHLGREIEEEFTRKARESGLTEEETKDAFNKNMMSNGLLADGPKEYSETFGRRWLVTDYEAGDVVLHTPYTIHASTMNYDPNDIIRVGTDLRFVNGSKPWDKRWDKDYEFDDGV
;
A
#
# COMPACT_ATOMS: atom_id res chain seq x y z
N ARG A 1 9.25 -20.30 -6.44
CA ARG A 1 8.15 -21.28 -6.61
C ARG A 1 6.85 -20.77 -6.00
N ARG A 2 6.69 -20.79 -4.66
CA ARG A 2 5.45 -20.35 -3.98
C ARG A 2 4.93 -18.97 -4.39
N TYR A 3 5.82 -17.97 -4.52
CA TYR A 3 5.44 -16.62 -4.98
C TYR A 3 4.63 -16.64 -6.29
N ASN A 4 4.96 -17.53 -7.22
CA ASN A 4 4.25 -17.67 -8.50
C ASN A 4 3.00 -18.56 -8.41
N GLU A 5 3.01 -19.56 -7.50
CA GLU A 5 1.86 -20.47 -7.30
C GLU A 5 0.73 -19.80 -6.51
N ASP A 6 1.09 -19.02 -5.48
CA ASP A 6 0.14 -18.38 -4.56
C ASP A 6 -0.18 -16.93 -5.00
N GLY A 7 0.70 -16.31 -5.80
CA GLY A 7 0.68 -14.88 -6.13
C GLY A 7 1.23 -13.98 -5.02
N TYR A 8 1.64 -14.55 -3.89
CA TYR A 8 2.25 -13.81 -2.80
C TYR A 8 3.24 -14.68 -2.04
N LEU A 9 4.06 -14.06 -1.21
CA LEU A 9 4.99 -14.71 -0.29
C LEU A 9 5.02 -13.93 1.01
N PHE A 10 4.56 -14.56 2.10
CA PHE A 10 4.64 -14.00 3.44
C PHE A 10 5.94 -14.45 4.12
N LEU A 11 6.77 -13.48 4.49
CA LEU A 11 8.10 -13.67 5.06
C LEU A 11 8.09 -13.14 6.49
N LYS A 12 8.25 -14.05 7.45
CA LYS A 12 8.32 -13.70 8.88
C LYS A 12 9.70 -13.15 9.21
N HIS A 13 9.73 -11.98 9.86
CA HIS A 13 10.96 -11.35 10.35
C HIS A 13 12.10 -11.24 9.33
N LEU A 14 11.79 -10.96 8.05
CA LEU A 14 12.81 -10.70 7.03
C LEU A 14 13.65 -9.47 7.41
N LEU A 15 12.98 -8.40 7.84
CA LEU A 15 13.66 -7.20 8.31
C LEU A 15 13.95 -7.30 9.81
N PRO A 16 15.09 -6.77 10.30
CA PRO A 16 15.33 -6.66 11.73
C PRO A 16 14.21 -5.86 12.40
N ARG A 17 13.54 -6.48 13.38
CA ARG A 17 12.44 -5.85 14.14
C ARG A 17 12.81 -4.47 14.67
N ALA A 18 14.04 -4.32 15.17
CA ALA A 18 14.52 -3.05 15.72
C ALA A 18 14.53 -1.92 14.67
N ASP A 19 14.87 -2.23 13.41
CA ASP A 19 14.95 -1.24 12.34
C ASP A 19 13.54 -0.75 11.95
N VAL A 20 12.59 -1.68 11.86
CA VAL A 20 11.16 -1.37 11.65
C VAL A 20 10.59 -0.53 12.79
N LEU A 21 10.89 -0.87 14.06
CA LEU A 21 10.39 -0.12 15.21
C LEU A 21 11.03 1.27 15.34
N ARG A 22 12.32 1.43 14.97
CA ARG A 22 12.96 2.77 14.89
C ARG A 22 12.27 3.65 13.85
N ALA A 23 12.00 3.10 12.66
CA ALA A 23 11.30 3.81 11.61
C ALA A 23 9.85 4.18 12.02
N ARG A 24 9.13 3.24 12.69
CA ARG A 24 7.81 3.50 13.29
C ARG A 24 7.85 4.64 14.31
N GLU A 25 8.83 4.64 15.21
CA GLU A 25 8.98 5.70 16.21
C GLU A 25 9.22 7.07 15.54
N SER A 26 10.12 7.13 14.56
CA SER A 26 10.40 8.35 13.79
C SER A 26 9.14 8.88 13.11
N TYR A 27 8.35 8.01 12.47
CA TYR A 27 7.07 8.37 11.86
C TYR A 27 6.13 9.02 12.87
N PHE A 28 5.84 8.35 14.00
CA PHE A 28 4.90 8.89 14.97
C PHE A 28 5.44 10.12 15.72
N ARG A 29 6.75 10.24 15.89
CA ARG A 29 7.35 11.47 16.42
C ARG A 29 7.11 12.65 15.48
N MET A 30 7.19 12.46 14.17
CA MET A 30 6.86 13.49 13.18
C MET A 30 5.37 13.85 13.21
N LEU A 31 4.49 12.89 13.42
CA LEU A 31 3.03 13.10 13.46
C LEU A 31 2.53 13.66 14.79
N ALA A 32 3.29 13.53 15.89
CA ALA A 32 2.87 13.96 17.23
C ALA A 32 2.31 15.40 17.31
N PRO A 33 2.86 16.41 16.60
CA PRO A 33 2.31 17.77 16.60
C PRO A 33 0.88 17.90 16.08
N SER A 34 0.36 16.93 15.32
CA SER A 34 -1.04 16.96 14.87
C SER A 34 -2.04 16.65 16.00
N GLY A 35 -1.57 16.13 17.13
CA GLY A 35 -2.43 15.66 18.22
C GLY A 35 -3.07 14.29 17.99
N VAL A 36 -2.59 13.53 17.00
CA VAL A 36 -3.12 12.18 16.69
C VAL A 36 -2.80 11.15 17.77
N LEU A 37 -1.70 11.34 18.51
CA LEU A 37 -1.23 10.38 19.52
C LEU A 37 -1.83 10.67 20.88
N LYS A 38 -2.19 9.60 21.59
CA LYS A 38 -2.61 9.67 22.99
C LYS A 38 -1.51 10.30 23.84
N PRO A 39 -1.80 11.36 24.62
CA PRO A 39 -0.81 12.00 25.47
C PRO A 39 -0.11 11.04 26.43
N SER A 40 1.16 11.31 26.72
CA SER A 40 1.99 10.52 27.65
C SER A 40 2.21 9.06 27.25
N THR A 41 2.03 8.71 25.98
CA THR A 41 2.40 7.39 25.43
C THR A 41 3.68 7.50 24.59
N PRO A 42 4.55 6.47 24.58
CA PRO A 42 5.70 6.44 23.68
C PRO A 42 5.26 6.48 22.20
N PRO A 43 5.87 7.34 21.34
CA PRO A 43 5.48 7.45 19.94
C PRO A 43 5.52 6.12 19.17
N VAL A 44 6.48 5.24 19.47
CA VAL A 44 6.59 3.92 18.85
C VAL A 44 5.33 3.05 19.00
N LEU A 45 4.50 3.26 20.03
CA LEU A 45 3.24 2.54 20.15
C LEU A 45 2.25 2.99 19.07
N GLY A 46 2.25 4.27 18.69
CA GLY A 46 1.27 4.82 17.75
C GLY A 46 -0.16 4.72 18.29
N GLN A 47 -0.36 4.86 19.60
CA GLN A 47 -1.69 4.77 20.21
C GLN A 47 -2.49 6.04 19.90
N PHE A 48 -3.67 5.89 19.31
CA PHE A 48 -4.54 6.98 18.91
C PHE A 48 -5.16 7.71 20.12
N ASP A 49 -5.24 9.04 20.07
CA ASP A 49 -6.01 9.82 21.05
C ASP A 49 -7.51 9.72 20.74
N THR A 50 -8.19 8.77 21.38
CA THR A 50 -9.64 8.53 21.20
C THR A 50 -10.53 9.67 21.67
N SER A 51 -9.99 10.70 22.34
CA SER A 51 -10.74 11.94 22.61
C SER A 51 -10.90 12.81 21.37
N LYS A 52 -10.16 12.50 20.29
CA LYS A 52 -10.22 13.20 19.01
C LYS A 52 -11.06 12.41 17.99
N PRO A 53 -11.80 13.10 17.09
CA PRO A 53 -12.51 12.42 16.02
C PRO A 53 -11.53 11.81 15.01
N SER A 54 -11.67 10.52 14.70
CA SER A 54 -10.83 9.83 13.71
C SER A 54 -10.91 10.44 12.31
N SER A 55 -12.03 11.09 11.96
CA SER A 55 -12.20 11.82 10.70
C SER A 55 -11.21 12.98 10.52
N SER A 56 -10.63 13.50 11.59
CA SER A 56 -9.55 14.50 11.53
C SER A 56 -8.18 13.91 11.20
N TYR A 57 -8.05 12.60 11.05
CA TYR A 57 -6.79 11.91 10.77
C TYR A 57 -6.96 10.86 9.67
N PRO A 58 -7.35 11.28 8.45
CA PRO A 58 -7.67 10.37 7.36
C PRO A 58 -6.47 9.53 6.93
N GLY A 59 -6.70 8.35 6.38
CA GLY A 59 -5.64 7.56 5.76
C GLY A 59 -5.14 8.21 4.47
N ILE A 60 -3.82 8.34 4.31
CA ILE A 60 -3.22 8.84 3.06
C ILE A 60 -2.97 7.70 2.07
N GLY A 61 -3.16 7.98 0.77
CA GLY A 61 -3.01 7.00 -0.30
C GLY A 61 -4.07 5.88 -0.29
N ALA A 62 -5.05 5.87 0.61
CA ALA A 62 -6.03 4.78 0.74
C ALA A 62 -7.23 4.87 -0.21
N GLY A 63 -7.14 5.64 -1.31
CA GLY A 63 -8.27 5.89 -2.23
C GLY A 63 -9.46 6.60 -1.55
N ALA A 64 -9.18 7.38 -0.49
CA ALA A 64 -10.18 8.12 0.28
C ALA A 64 -10.81 9.28 -0.51
N THR A 65 -10.13 9.71 -1.57
CA THR A 65 -10.46 10.81 -2.46
C THR A 65 -10.40 10.30 -3.91
N PRO A 66 -11.22 10.85 -4.83
CA PRO A 66 -11.08 10.56 -6.25
C PRO A 66 -9.67 10.88 -6.75
N ASN A 67 -9.18 10.10 -7.72
CA ASN A 67 -7.90 10.31 -8.40
C ASN A 67 -6.69 10.44 -7.46
N ASN A 68 -6.70 9.75 -6.31
CA ASN A 68 -5.65 9.81 -5.28
C ASN A 68 -5.38 11.23 -4.73
N GLY A 69 -6.39 12.10 -4.73
CA GLY A 69 -6.21 13.49 -4.28
C GLY A 69 -5.91 13.64 -2.79
N LYS A 70 -5.53 14.84 -2.36
CA LYS A 70 -5.22 15.10 -0.94
C LYS A 70 -6.47 14.99 -0.04
N PRO A 71 -6.50 14.11 0.99
CA PRO A 71 -7.59 14.09 1.95
C PRO A 71 -7.45 15.22 2.99
N GLY A 72 -8.54 15.56 3.69
CA GLY A 72 -8.49 16.44 4.86
C GLY A 72 -8.20 17.91 4.53
N ALA A 73 -9.22 18.66 4.09
CA ALA A 73 -9.07 20.02 3.59
C ALA A 73 -8.97 21.11 4.69
N ASP A 74 -9.21 20.78 5.96
CA ASP A 74 -9.37 21.78 7.02
C ASP A 74 -8.67 21.43 8.35
N GLY A 75 -8.20 22.49 9.02
CA GLY A 75 -7.71 22.45 10.40
C GLY A 75 -6.71 21.33 10.71
N THR A 76 -7.12 20.44 11.63
CA THR A 76 -6.28 19.33 12.13
C THR A 76 -5.99 18.30 11.04
N ALA A 77 -6.94 18.06 10.14
CA ALA A 77 -6.78 17.08 9.06
C ALA A 77 -5.69 17.52 8.08
N SER A 78 -5.64 18.80 7.73
CA SER A 78 -4.58 19.33 6.87
C SER A 78 -3.19 19.15 7.49
N LEU A 79 -3.01 19.51 8.78
CA LEU A 79 -1.72 19.37 9.46
C LEU A 79 -1.28 17.91 9.54
N PHE A 80 -2.19 17.00 9.90
CA PHE A 80 -1.89 15.58 9.94
C PHE A 80 -1.43 15.05 8.58
N VAL A 81 -2.16 15.37 7.53
CA VAL A 81 -1.86 14.92 6.16
C VAL A 81 -0.55 15.52 5.67
N ASP A 82 -0.25 16.78 5.99
CA ASP A 82 1.01 17.43 5.65
C ASP A 82 2.20 16.76 6.33
N LEU A 83 2.10 16.42 7.61
CA LEU A 83 3.14 15.70 8.35
C LEU A 83 3.33 14.28 7.82
N ALA A 84 2.24 13.58 7.48
CA ALA A 84 2.29 12.25 6.89
C ALA A 84 2.91 12.27 5.47
N LEU A 85 2.65 13.31 4.68
CA LEU A 85 3.34 13.55 3.41
C LEU A 85 4.84 13.84 3.64
N GLN A 86 5.18 14.74 4.56
CA GLN A 86 6.58 15.07 4.88
C GLN A 86 7.39 13.84 5.31
N ALA A 87 6.76 12.88 5.99
CA ALA A 87 7.42 11.62 6.36
C ALA A 87 7.93 10.83 5.13
N HIS A 88 7.31 10.97 3.95
CA HIS A 88 7.80 10.34 2.72
C HIS A 88 9.15 10.90 2.25
N TYR A 89 9.50 12.12 2.67
CA TYR A 89 10.73 12.81 2.29
C TYR A 89 11.81 12.74 3.37
N ALA A 90 11.48 12.23 4.56
CA ALA A 90 12.41 12.16 5.67
C ALA A 90 13.53 11.16 5.38
N GLU A 91 14.77 11.50 5.75
CA GLU A 91 15.96 10.69 5.49
C GLU A 91 15.84 9.27 6.05
N TRP A 92 15.37 9.13 7.29
CA TRP A 92 15.14 7.83 7.95
C TRP A 92 14.21 6.90 7.14
N TYR A 93 13.28 7.48 6.37
CA TYR A 93 12.34 6.71 5.58
C TYR A 93 12.88 6.49 4.17
N LYS A 94 13.12 7.58 3.44
CA LYS A 94 13.44 7.57 2.01
C LYS A 94 14.81 7.00 1.71
N GLU A 95 15.81 7.37 2.51
CA GLU A 95 17.21 7.04 2.25
C GLU A 95 17.68 5.82 3.05
N GLU A 96 17.09 5.58 4.23
CA GLU A 96 17.45 4.43 5.08
C GLU A 96 16.45 3.26 4.91
N PHE A 97 15.19 3.43 5.34
CA PHE A 97 14.24 2.31 5.43
C PHE A 97 13.80 1.77 4.05
N CYS A 98 13.44 2.64 3.11
CA CYS A 98 13.02 2.25 1.76
C CYS A 98 14.15 1.59 0.95
N LYS A 99 15.41 1.83 1.33
CA LYS A 99 16.61 1.28 0.68
C LYS A 99 17.25 0.16 1.50
N HIS A 100 16.51 -0.45 2.41
CA HIS A 100 17.03 -1.49 3.30
C HIS A 100 17.64 -2.65 2.49
N PRO A 101 18.95 -2.95 2.67
CA PRO A 101 19.67 -3.88 1.79
C PRO A 101 19.08 -5.29 1.83
N VAL A 102 18.71 -5.77 3.02
CA VAL A 102 18.10 -7.11 3.18
C VAL A 102 16.86 -7.30 2.30
N LEU A 103 16.00 -6.29 2.18
CA LEU A 103 14.81 -6.39 1.32
C LEU A 103 15.19 -6.37 -0.17
N ARG A 104 16.07 -5.44 -0.57
CA ARG A 104 16.53 -5.34 -1.97
C ARG A 104 17.20 -6.64 -2.42
N ASP A 105 18.13 -7.15 -1.61
CA ASP A 105 18.89 -8.36 -1.89
C ASP A 105 17.96 -9.58 -1.96
N PHE A 106 17.01 -9.70 -1.04
CA PHE A 106 16.02 -10.77 -1.07
C PHE A 106 15.17 -10.73 -2.35
N VAL A 107 14.68 -9.55 -2.75
CA VAL A 107 13.90 -9.41 -4.00
C VAL A 107 14.77 -9.73 -5.22
N ALA A 108 16.04 -9.30 -5.24
CA ALA A 108 16.96 -9.59 -6.33
C ALA A 108 17.22 -11.10 -6.50
N GLU A 109 17.37 -11.82 -5.39
CA GLU A 109 17.52 -13.28 -5.39
C GLU A 109 16.22 -13.99 -5.79
N LEU A 110 15.09 -13.59 -5.20
CA LEU A 110 13.77 -14.19 -5.46
C LEU A 110 13.40 -14.12 -6.95
N THR A 111 13.69 -12.98 -7.58
CA THR A 111 13.31 -12.68 -8.97
C THR A 111 14.38 -13.13 -9.98
N GLY A 112 15.62 -13.30 -9.54
CA GLY A 112 16.76 -13.57 -10.41
C GLY A 112 17.19 -12.37 -11.26
N TRP A 113 16.73 -11.15 -10.96
CA TRP A 113 17.12 -9.94 -11.70
C TRP A 113 18.53 -9.45 -11.34
N GLY A 114 19.06 -9.83 -10.17
CA GLY A 114 20.42 -9.48 -9.77
C GLY A 114 20.68 -7.97 -9.78
N ALA A 115 21.62 -7.52 -10.62
CA ALA A 115 21.96 -6.10 -10.74
C ALA A 115 20.86 -5.25 -11.38
N ASP A 116 19.94 -5.88 -12.12
CA ASP A 116 18.81 -5.19 -12.75
C ASP A 116 17.64 -4.97 -11.78
N THR A 117 17.74 -5.40 -10.51
CA THR A 117 16.72 -5.10 -9.49
C THR A 117 16.71 -3.61 -9.16
N LEU A 118 15.66 -2.94 -9.62
CA LEU A 118 15.47 -1.51 -9.40
C LEU A 118 14.38 -1.28 -8.35
N SER A 119 14.73 -0.61 -7.25
CA SER A 119 13.75 -0.05 -6.31
C SER A 119 13.10 1.18 -6.93
N VAL A 120 11.78 1.17 -7.07
CA VAL A 120 11.00 2.30 -7.56
C VAL A 120 11.04 3.42 -6.53
N LYS A 121 11.27 4.66 -6.99
CA LYS A 121 11.45 5.83 -6.13
C LYS A 121 10.20 6.16 -5.31
N ARG A 122 9.01 6.11 -5.92
CA ARG A 122 7.73 6.34 -5.23
C ARG A 122 7.43 5.16 -4.30
N SER A 123 7.33 5.46 -3.00
CA SER A 123 6.81 4.54 -1.97
C SER A 123 5.51 5.11 -1.39
N LEU A 124 4.70 4.25 -0.78
CA LEU A 124 3.44 4.67 -0.13
C LEU A 124 3.49 4.29 1.34
N LEU A 125 3.73 5.27 2.22
CA LEU A 125 3.69 5.13 3.67
C LEU A 125 2.27 5.43 4.17
N ARG A 126 1.51 4.37 4.47
CA ARG A 126 0.06 4.44 4.68
C ARG A 126 -0.32 4.15 6.12
N ASN A 127 -0.92 5.14 6.79
CA ASN A 127 -1.57 4.96 8.07
C ASN A 127 -3.06 4.56 7.92
N ASN A 128 -3.60 3.89 8.93
CA ASN A 128 -5.03 3.74 9.13
C ASN A 128 -5.32 3.89 10.63
N THR A 129 -5.90 5.02 11.01
CA THR A 129 -6.36 5.26 12.38
C THR A 129 -7.64 4.45 12.65
N PRO A 130 -7.92 4.12 13.93
CA PRO A 130 -9.12 3.36 14.28
C PRO A 130 -10.41 3.93 13.68
N GLY A 131 -11.25 3.04 13.12
CA GLY A 131 -12.56 3.37 12.54
C GLY A 131 -12.55 4.12 11.19
N ASN A 132 -11.39 4.47 10.62
CA ASN A 132 -11.32 5.12 9.30
C ASN A 132 -11.44 4.13 8.14
N LYS A 133 -11.86 4.65 6.96
CA LYS A 133 -12.01 3.86 5.73
C LYS A 133 -10.71 3.10 5.41
N ALA A 134 -10.87 1.82 5.10
CA ALA A 134 -9.82 0.92 4.65
C ALA A 134 -9.59 1.04 3.13
N ILE A 135 -8.42 0.63 2.63
CA ILE A 135 -8.21 0.55 1.19
C ILE A 135 -9.09 -0.58 0.62
N GLY A 136 -9.83 -0.27 -0.45
CA GLY A 136 -10.71 -1.24 -1.10
C GLY A 136 -9.96 -2.25 -1.96
N VAL A 137 -10.71 -3.06 -2.70
CA VAL A 137 -10.20 -4.20 -3.45
C VAL A 137 -9.50 -3.72 -4.71
N HIS A 138 -8.25 -4.14 -4.93
CA HIS A 138 -7.49 -3.83 -6.14
C HIS A 138 -6.37 -4.86 -6.38
N TYR A 139 -5.76 -4.77 -7.56
CA TYR A 139 -4.43 -5.30 -7.85
C TYR A 139 -3.56 -4.14 -8.38
N ASP A 140 -2.25 -4.26 -8.21
CA ASP A 140 -1.31 -3.16 -8.45
C ASP A 140 -1.14 -2.78 -9.92
N GLN A 141 -1.27 -3.74 -10.83
CA GLN A 141 -1.06 -3.52 -12.26
C GLN A 141 -1.98 -2.44 -12.84
N ILE A 142 -3.16 -2.21 -12.25
CA ILE A 142 -4.09 -1.13 -12.64
C ILE A 142 -3.38 0.22 -12.69
N PHE A 143 -2.47 0.48 -11.74
CA PHE A 143 -1.76 1.76 -11.61
C PHE A 143 -0.39 1.77 -12.33
N LEU A 144 0.04 0.62 -12.86
CA LEU A 144 1.38 0.39 -13.44
C LEU A 144 1.34 0.00 -14.93
N ARG A 145 0.19 0.16 -15.61
CA ARG A 145 -0.04 -0.26 -17.00
C ARG A 145 0.89 0.37 -18.05
N LYS A 146 1.66 1.42 -17.74
CA LYS A 146 2.65 1.98 -18.68
C LYS A 146 3.99 1.22 -18.66
N GLY A 147 4.14 0.21 -17.81
CA GLY A 147 5.26 -0.72 -17.79
C GLY A 147 4.86 -2.16 -18.13
N GLU A 148 5.85 -3.03 -18.34
CA GLU A 148 5.63 -4.48 -18.29
C GLU A 148 5.20 -4.88 -16.86
N ASP A 149 4.48 -5.99 -16.74
CA ASP A 149 3.94 -6.58 -15.51
C ASP A 149 5.03 -7.28 -14.67
N THR A 150 6.19 -6.64 -14.55
CA THR A 150 7.35 -7.15 -13.81
C THR A 150 7.34 -6.75 -12.34
N SER A 151 6.45 -5.87 -11.89
CA SER A 151 6.54 -5.32 -10.55
C SER A 151 6.40 -6.36 -9.43
N VAL A 152 7.21 -6.22 -8.38
CA VAL A 152 7.07 -6.93 -7.11
C VAL A 152 6.81 -5.88 -6.05
N THR A 153 5.66 -5.96 -5.39
CA THR A 153 5.34 -5.07 -4.26
C THR A 153 5.65 -5.78 -2.96
N ALA A 154 6.48 -5.16 -2.14
CA ALA A 154 6.75 -5.52 -0.76
C ALA A 154 5.93 -4.62 0.16
N TRP A 155 4.90 -5.20 0.79
CA TRP A 155 4.21 -4.54 1.88
C TRP A 155 4.90 -4.85 3.20
N VAL A 156 5.30 -3.80 3.93
CA VAL A 156 6.02 -3.91 5.19
C VAL A 156 5.16 -3.30 6.31
N PRO A 157 4.60 -4.12 7.23
CA PRO A 157 3.96 -3.61 8.44
C PRO A 157 5.00 -2.91 9.32
N MET A 158 4.77 -1.63 9.60
CA MET A 158 5.66 -0.82 10.43
C MET A 158 5.27 -0.94 11.90
N GLY A 159 5.27 -2.16 12.45
CA GLY A 159 4.72 -2.45 13.78
C GLY A 159 3.95 -3.78 13.78
N ASP A 160 3.60 -4.24 14.97
CA ASP A 160 2.69 -5.38 15.11
C ASP A 160 1.27 -4.92 14.75
N ILE A 161 0.51 -5.79 14.06
CA ILE A 161 -0.87 -5.54 13.65
C ILE A 161 -1.66 -6.81 13.92
N GLY A 162 -2.60 -6.75 14.85
CA GLY A 162 -3.50 -7.87 15.11
C GLY A 162 -4.52 -8.09 13.98
N LEU A 163 -5.23 -9.21 14.01
CA LEU A 163 -6.27 -9.58 13.03
C LEU A 163 -7.30 -8.47 12.77
N THR A 164 -7.67 -7.71 13.79
CA THR A 164 -8.63 -6.60 13.69
C THR A 164 -7.97 -5.24 13.51
N GLY A 165 -6.63 -5.16 13.49
CA GLY A 165 -5.87 -3.90 13.42
C GLY A 165 -5.75 -3.28 12.03
N GLY A 166 -6.51 -3.76 11.03
CA GLY A 166 -6.51 -3.15 9.69
C GLY A 166 -5.34 -3.55 8.79
N GLY A 167 -4.77 -4.75 8.99
CA GLY A 167 -3.72 -5.32 8.13
C GLY A 167 -4.22 -5.62 6.70
N LEU A 168 -3.28 -5.92 5.79
CA LEU A 168 -3.65 -6.37 4.45
C LEU A 168 -4.29 -7.76 4.48
N ILE A 169 -5.22 -7.97 3.56
CA ILE A 169 -5.86 -9.24 3.26
C ILE A 169 -5.68 -9.57 1.78
N TYR A 170 -5.55 -10.85 1.47
CA TYR A 170 -5.29 -11.33 0.11
C TYR A 170 -6.40 -12.26 -0.33
N LEU A 171 -6.90 -12.09 -1.56
CA LEU A 171 -7.92 -12.98 -2.09
C LEU A 171 -7.24 -14.29 -2.52
N GLU A 172 -7.78 -15.42 -2.07
CA GLU A 172 -7.28 -16.74 -2.44
C GLU A 172 -7.24 -16.91 -3.97
N ASN A 173 -6.08 -17.33 -4.50
CA ASN A 173 -5.80 -17.42 -5.94
C ASN A 173 -6.06 -16.11 -6.71
N GLY A 174 -6.10 -14.97 -6.02
CA GLY A 174 -6.55 -13.68 -6.55
C GLY A 174 -5.71 -13.18 -7.72
N HIS A 175 -4.45 -13.60 -7.81
CA HIS A 175 -3.56 -13.25 -8.92
C HIS A 175 -3.98 -13.85 -10.27
N HIS A 176 -4.68 -14.99 -10.29
CA HIS A 176 -5.27 -15.52 -11.52
C HIS A 176 -6.48 -14.67 -11.95
N LEU A 177 -7.37 -14.35 -11.02
CA LEU A 177 -8.53 -13.49 -11.28
C LEU A 177 -8.12 -12.08 -11.70
N GLY A 178 -7.07 -11.52 -11.07
CA GLY A 178 -6.54 -10.21 -11.44
C GLY A 178 -6.07 -10.16 -12.90
N ARG A 179 -5.42 -11.22 -13.39
CA ARG A 179 -5.05 -11.33 -14.82
C ARG A 179 -6.27 -11.41 -15.72
N GLU A 180 -7.24 -12.27 -15.38
CA GLU A 180 -8.50 -12.41 -16.15
C GLU A 180 -9.22 -11.06 -16.26
N ILE A 181 -9.32 -10.32 -15.15
CA ILE A 181 -9.95 -8.99 -15.11
C ILE A 181 -9.15 -7.98 -15.95
N GLU A 182 -7.82 -7.96 -15.87
CA GLU A 182 -6.98 -7.05 -16.65
C GLU A 182 -7.09 -7.33 -18.16
N GLU A 183 -7.08 -8.60 -18.54
CA GLU A 183 -7.25 -9.04 -19.94
C GLU A 183 -8.62 -8.64 -20.49
N GLU A 184 -9.68 -8.89 -19.70
CA GLU A 184 -11.05 -8.50 -20.08
C GLU A 184 -11.20 -6.98 -20.18
N PHE A 185 -10.64 -6.24 -19.23
CA PHE A 185 -10.63 -4.78 -19.24
C PHE A 185 -9.92 -4.25 -20.49
N THR A 186 -8.72 -4.76 -20.78
CA THR A 186 -7.93 -4.34 -21.95
C THR A 186 -8.69 -4.62 -23.26
N ARG A 187 -9.34 -5.78 -23.37
CA ARG A 187 -10.17 -6.14 -24.52
C ARG A 187 -11.34 -5.17 -24.68
N LYS A 188 -12.12 -4.94 -23.61
CA LYS A 188 -13.28 -4.03 -23.62
C LYS A 188 -12.88 -2.58 -23.91
N ALA A 189 -11.74 -2.11 -23.38
CA ALA A 189 -11.24 -0.77 -23.63
C ALA A 189 -10.96 -0.55 -25.12
N ARG A 190 -10.28 -1.49 -25.78
CA ARG A 190 -10.03 -1.48 -27.23
C ARG A 190 -11.32 -1.51 -28.05
N GLU A 191 -12.28 -2.37 -27.68
CA GLU A 191 -13.60 -2.45 -28.34
C GLU A 191 -14.41 -1.17 -28.18
N SER A 192 -14.26 -0.45 -27.06
CA SER A 192 -14.93 0.82 -26.79
C SER A 192 -14.32 2.03 -27.50
N GLY A 193 -13.24 1.82 -28.27
CA GLY A 193 -12.53 2.86 -29.01
C GLY A 193 -11.62 3.75 -28.16
N LEU A 194 -11.25 3.33 -26.94
CA LEU A 194 -10.22 4.02 -26.17
C LEU A 194 -8.87 3.91 -26.88
N THR A 195 -8.12 5.00 -26.87
CA THR A 195 -6.72 4.99 -27.30
C THR A 195 -5.86 4.11 -26.38
N GLU A 196 -4.67 3.77 -26.83
CA GLU A 196 -3.70 3.03 -26.01
C GLU A 196 -3.37 3.78 -24.72
N GLU A 197 -3.21 5.10 -24.78
CA GLU A 197 -2.93 5.92 -23.59
C GLU A 197 -4.10 5.97 -22.61
N GLU A 198 -5.33 6.14 -23.08
CA GLU A 198 -6.51 6.12 -22.20
C GLU A 198 -6.73 4.73 -21.59
N THR A 199 -6.44 3.66 -22.32
CA THR A 199 -6.55 2.28 -21.81
C THR A 199 -5.58 2.03 -20.65
N LYS A 200 -4.38 2.63 -20.69
CA LYS A 200 -3.37 2.51 -19.64
C LYS A 200 -3.65 3.38 -18.41
N ASP A 201 -4.61 4.29 -18.48
CA ASP A 201 -4.99 5.14 -17.34
C ASP A 201 -5.85 4.37 -16.33
N ALA A 202 -5.49 4.44 -15.05
CA ALA A 202 -6.24 3.86 -13.94
C ALA A 202 -7.55 4.61 -13.65
N PHE A 203 -7.69 5.84 -14.14
CA PHE A 203 -8.82 6.74 -13.86
C PHE A 203 -9.68 7.04 -15.10
N ASN A 204 -9.64 6.17 -16.10
CA ASN A 204 -10.47 6.35 -17.29
C ASN A 204 -11.96 6.06 -17.03
N LYS A 205 -12.80 6.39 -18.02
CA LYS A 205 -14.27 6.29 -17.93
C LYS A 205 -14.83 4.90 -17.62
N ASN A 206 -14.02 3.84 -17.76
CA ASN A 206 -14.42 2.45 -17.52
C ASN A 206 -13.97 1.93 -16.14
N MET A 207 -13.33 2.76 -15.31
CA MET A 207 -12.83 2.42 -13.98
C MET A 207 -13.60 3.19 -12.89
N MET A 208 -13.58 2.69 -11.64
CA MET A 208 -13.97 3.52 -10.50
C MET A 208 -13.04 4.74 -10.42
N SER A 209 -13.53 5.87 -9.92
CA SER A 209 -12.76 7.13 -9.84
C SER A 209 -11.53 7.08 -8.92
N ASN A 210 -11.35 6.00 -8.18
CA ASN A 210 -10.18 5.71 -7.34
C ASN A 210 -9.36 4.50 -7.85
N GLY A 211 -9.67 3.97 -9.04
CA GLY A 211 -8.98 2.83 -9.65
C GLY A 211 -9.28 1.47 -9.00
N LEU A 212 -10.16 1.41 -8.00
CA LEU A 212 -10.48 0.17 -7.27
C LEU A 212 -11.45 -0.72 -8.06
N LEU A 213 -11.43 -2.02 -7.74
CA LEU A 213 -12.37 -3.02 -8.26
C LEU A 213 -13.66 -3.08 -7.43
N ALA A 214 -13.58 -2.76 -6.15
CA ALA A 214 -14.72 -2.64 -5.24
C ALA A 214 -14.33 -1.84 -3.99
N ASP A 215 -15.31 -1.17 -3.38
CA ASP A 215 -15.10 -0.43 -2.13
C ASP A 215 -14.81 -1.36 -0.94
N GLY A 216 -15.40 -2.55 -0.90
CA GLY A 216 -15.35 -3.46 0.25
C GLY A 216 -15.03 -4.91 -0.13
N PRO A 217 -14.27 -5.64 0.71
CA PRO A 217 -13.85 -7.00 0.39
C PRO A 217 -14.97 -8.05 0.47
N LYS A 218 -15.98 -7.86 1.34
CA LYS A 218 -17.02 -8.87 1.62
C LYS A 218 -17.80 -9.27 0.37
N GLU A 219 -18.42 -8.30 -0.30
CA GLU A 219 -19.22 -8.53 -1.50
C GLU A 219 -18.36 -9.07 -2.65
N TYR A 220 -17.10 -8.65 -2.72
CA TYR A 220 -16.15 -9.13 -3.72
C TYR A 220 -15.88 -10.63 -3.56
N SER A 221 -15.65 -11.12 -2.34
CA SER A 221 -15.51 -12.56 -2.08
C SER A 221 -16.76 -13.36 -2.43
N GLU A 222 -17.95 -12.84 -2.11
CA GLU A 222 -19.23 -13.49 -2.41
C GLU A 222 -19.46 -13.60 -3.92
N THR A 223 -19.14 -12.53 -4.67
CA THR A 223 -19.30 -12.47 -6.13
C THR A 223 -18.44 -13.49 -6.85
N PHE A 224 -17.18 -13.65 -6.43
CA PHE A 224 -16.22 -14.54 -7.09
C PHE A 224 -16.07 -15.91 -6.41
N GLY A 225 -16.79 -16.17 -5.31
CA GLY A 225 -16.74 -17.45 -4.59
C GLY A 225 -15.36 -17.78 -4.01
N ARG A 226 -14.62 -16.76 -3.53
CA ARG A 226 -13.23 -16.90 -3.04
C ARG A 226 -13.08 -16.40 -1.61
N ARG A 227 -12.13 -16.97 -0.87
CA ARG A 227 -11.88 -16.58 0.54
C ARG A 227 -10.86 -15.45 0.62
N TRP A 228 -11.03 -14.60 1.62
CA TRP A 228 -9.99 -13.67 2.05
C TRP A 228 -9.06 -14.37 3.04
N LEU A 229 -7.76 -14.32 2.74
CA LEU A 229 -6.68 -14.79 3.59
C LEU A 229 -6.26 -13.63 4.50
N VAL A 230 -6.22 -13.90 5.81
CA VAL A 230 -5.95 -12.91 6.86
C VAL A 230 -5.03 -13.52 7.91
N THR A 231 -4.16 -12.70 8.49
CA THR A 231 -3.22 -13.11 9.53
C THR A 231 -2.82 -11.92 10.39
N ASP A 232 -2.24 -12.20 11.55
CA ASP A 232 -1.53 -11.21 12.35
C ASP A 232 -0.17 -10.90 11.71
N TYR A 233 0.29 -9.66 11.88
CA TYR A 233 1.60 -9.21 11.42
C TYR A 233 2.47 -8.78 12.59
N GLU A 234 3.76 -8.99 12.47
CA GLU A 234 4.76 -8.55 13.43
C GLU A 234 5.76 -7.61 12.78
N ALA A 235 6.29 -6.65 13.53
CA ALA A 235 7.37 -5.80 13.05
C ALA A 235 8.57 -6.67 12.61
N GLY A 236 9.00 -6.48 11.37
CA GLY A 236 10.03 -7.28 10.69
C GLY A 236 9.46 -8.16 9.58
N ASP A 237 8.15 -8.42 9.58
CA ASP A 237 7.51 -9.18 8.52
C ASP A 237 7.50 -8.41 7.19
N VAL A 238 7.38 -9.14 6.08
CA VAL A 238 7.19 -8.60 4.73
C VAL A 238 6.24 -9.51 3.96
N VAL A 239 5.27 -8.92 3.25
CA VAL A 239 4.49 -9.65 2.24
C VAL A 239 4.90 -9.17 0.85
N LEU A 240 5.47 -10.06 0.05
CA LEU A 240 5.71 -9.82 -1.37
C LEU A 240 4.49 -10.29 -2.16
N HIS A 241 4.02 -9.52 -3.13
CA HIS A 241 2.94 -9.97 -4.02
C HIS A 241 3.17 -9.55 -5.49
N THR A 242 2.53 -10.27 -6.41
CA THR A 242 2.60 -10.01 -7.86
C THR A 242 1.73 -8.81 -8.24
N PRO A 243 1.92 -8.21 -9.44
CA PRO A 243 1.12 -7.07 -9.89
C PRO A 243 -0.37 -7.37 -9.96
N TYR A 244 -0.75 -8.65 -10.08
CA TYR A 244 -2.13 -9.09 -10.26
C TYR A 244 -2.78 -9.59 -8.98
N THR A 245 -2.03 -9.71 -7.89
CA THR A 245 -2.56 -10.27 -6.65
C THR A 245 -3.63 -9.34 -6.09
N ILE A 246 -4.88 -9.81 -6.10
CA ILE A 246 -6.00 -9.06 -5.56
C ILE A 246 -5.86 -9.00 -4.03
N HIS A 247 -5.83 -7.78 -3.51
CA HIS A 247 -5.70 -7.50 -2.09
C HIS A 247 -6.54 -6.27 -1.68
N ALA A 248 -6.71 -6.12 -0.37
CA ALA A 248 -7.40 -5.01 0.27
C ALA A 248 -6.85 -4.85 1.71
N SER A 249 -7.38 -3.91 2.50
CA SER A 249 -7.20 -3.94 3.95
C SER A 249 -8.53 -4.00 4.69
N THR A 250 -8.49 -4.40 5.95
CA THR A 250 -9.64 -4.29 6.85
C THR A 250 -9.68 -2.90 7.50
N MET A 251 -10.85 -2.53 8.05
CA MET A 251 -10.93 -1.38 8.95
C MET A 251 -10.18 -1.69 10.24
N ASN A 252 -9.51 -0.68 10.79
CA ASN A 252 -8.80 -0.80 12.05
C ASN A 252 -9.77 -0.73 13.25
N TYR A 253 -9.92 -1.86 13.92
CA TYR A 253 -10.61 -2.07 15.18
C TYR A 253 -9.65 -2.70 16.20
N ASP A 254 -8.40 -2.24 16.24
CA ASP A 254 -7.45 -2.67 17.25
C ASP A 254 -8.00 -2.36 18.66
N PRO A 255 -8.01 -3.34 19.58
CA PRO A 255 -8.61 -3.17 20.91
C PRO A 255 -7.87 -2.18 21.81
N ASN A 256 -6.63 -1.79 21.45
CA ASN A 256 -5.82 -0.83 22.17
C ASN A 256 -5.68 0.49 21.41
N ASP A 257 -6.54 0.73 20.41
CA ASP A 257 -6.56 1.95 19.59
C ASP A 257 -5.21 2.21 18.88
N ILE A 258 -4.49 1.15 18.52
CA ILE A 258 -3.21 1.28 17.82
C ILE A 258 -3.42 1.70 16.37
N ILE A 259 -2.75 2.77 15.95
CA ILE A 259 -2.73 3.20 14.56
C ILE A 259 -1.88 2.21 13.76
N ARG A 260 -2.49 1.64 12.72
CA ARG A 260 -1.77 0.81 11.75
C ARG A 260 -0.95 1.70 10.83
N VAL A 261 0.30 1.31 10.59
CA VAL A 261 1.18 1.92 9.59
C VAL A 261 1.85 0.81 8.82
N GLY A 262 1.90 0.94 7.50
CA GLY A 262 2.68 0.06 6.64
C GLY A 262 3.20 0.84 5.44
N THR A 263 4.23 0.30 4.78
CA THR A 263 4.75 0.87 3.55
C THR A 263 4.69 -0.10 2.39
N ASP A 264 4.31 0.40 1.22
CA ASP A 264 4.42 -0.30 -0.06
C ASP A 264 5.71 0.12 -0.77
N LEU A 265 6.66 -0.83 -0.88
CA LEU A 265 7.92 -0.67 -1.60
C LEU A 265 7.88 -1.51 -2.87
N ARG A 266 8.10 -0.90 -4.03
CA ARG A 266 7.98 -1.56 -5.33
C ARG A 266 9.35 -1.78 -5.96
N PHE A 267 9.51 -2.95 -6.57
CA PHE A 267 10.71 -3.34 -7.31
C PHE A 267 10.31 -3.75 -8.72
N VAL A 268 11.15 -3.43 -9.70
CA VAL A 268 10.96 -3.80 -11.11
C VAL A 268 12.26 -4.33 -11.70
N ASN A 269 12.16 -5.04 -12.83
CA ASN A 269 13.33 -5.35 -13.63
C ASN A 269 13.73 -4.10 -14.43
N GLY A 270 14.83 -3.46 -14.04
CA GLY A 270 15.36 -2.26 -14.68
C GLY A 270 15.81 -2.46 -16.13
N SER A 271 16.04 -3.71 -16.55
CA SER A 271 16.34 -4.07 -17.95
C SER A 271 15.09 -4.12 -18.85
N LYS A 272 13.89 -3.98 -18.26
CA LYS A 272 12.60 -4.04 -18.95
C LYS A 272 11.88 -2.69 -18.92
N PRO A 273 11.00 -2.39 -19.88
CA PRO A 273 10.12 -1.24 -19.78
C PRO A 273 9.29 -1.29 -18.49
N TRP A 274 9.30 -0.19 -17.73
CA TRP A 274 8.52 -0.05 -16.50
C TRP A 274 7.92 1.35 -16.40
N ASP A 275 6.90 1.52 -15.57
CA ASP A 275 6.13 2.78 -15.49
C ASP A 275 6.91 3.92 -14.82
N LYS A 276 7.60 4.73 -15.63
CA LYS A 276 8.42 5.86 -15.18
C LYS A 276 7.65 6.98 -14.48
N ARG A 277 6.32 7.00 -14.51
CA ARG A 277 5.54 7.96 -13.70
C ARG A 277 5.76 7.77 -12.20
N TRP A 278 6.14 6.55 -11.79
CA TRP A 278 6.48 6.21 -10.41
C TRP A 278 7.94 6.52 -10.04
N ASP A 279 8.76 7.05 -10.95
CA ASP A 279 10.17 7.42 -10.71
C ASP A 279 10.33 8.81 -10.06
N LYS A 280 9.44 9.13 -9.11
CA LYS A 280 9.42 10.41 -8.38
C LYS A 280 9.01 10.18 -6.94
N ASP A 281 9.20 11.19 -6.10
CA ASP A 281 8.71 11.12 -4.72
C ASP A 281 7.17 11.16 -4.68
N TYR A 282 6.56 10.70 -3.58
CA TYR A 282 5.10 10.69 -3.44
C TYR A 282 4.55 12.11 -3.31
N GLU A 283 3.57 12.46 -4.15
CA GLU A 283 2.85 13.72 -4.13
C GLU A 283 1.35 13.45 -4.32
N PHE A 284 0.50 14.30 -3.75
CA PHE A 284 -0.94 14.27 -4.02
C PHE A 284 -1.25 14.88 -5.38
N ASP A 285 -2.40 14.51 -5.95
CA ASP A 285 -2.96 15.11 -7.16
C ASP A 285 -2.04 14.98 -8.41
N ASP A 286 -1.17 13.98 -8.41
CA ASP A 286 -0.07 13.86 -9.36
C ASP A 286 -0.34 12.85 -10.50
N GLY A 287 -1.57 12.35 -10.57
CA GLY A 287 -2.08 11.48 -11.63
C GLY A 287 -1.61 10.03 -11.56
N VAL A 288 -1.15 9.59 -10.37
CA VAL A 288 -0.60 8.24 -10.13
C VAL A 288 -1.24 7.57 -8.91
#